data_AF-A0A5C8P964-F1
#
_entry.id   AF-A0A5C8P964-F1
#
_cell.length_a   1.000
_cell.length_b   1.000
_cell.length_c   1.000
_cell.angle_alpha   90.00
_cell.angle_beta   90.00
_cell.angle_gamma   90.00
#
_symmetry.space_group_name_H-M   'P 1'
#
loop_
_entity.id
_entity.type
_entity.pdbx_description
1 polymer ?
#
loop_
_entity_poly.entity_id
_entity_poly.type
_entity_poly.pdbx_seq_one_letter_code
_entity_poly.pdbx_strand_id
1 'polypeptide(L)'
;MALNLAHPVGLRNRTTNVKNDAVDQKLVIDLLSKIGDKCGGKHDRWAGKPPAAGPNGSCPKELADAIWDFQVNWQGRGLIKHPDGVADPGGRTINHMIALTRPVCGPKIDKELKDTHTKIQTDFAKLSRAQKDAACMRILIPLLPSKEAPATFEQIMADPKKLLSLAGVKPDIDGWDILPLFLGTSEWLRSPKVLHQPCAVPSTINPNAKTHKEKEKAHEDECTCSDTVEVDGKCWLNGTVNWGTFGIMVKLCAVEFVPSIFQSAVLLYAETLCRGYKQFINKEDPTLPIEWIRATFNGGAGAAPKIAGNRPNCPCLCKLKGDIVDWDYVWEPVKPRRAAKLPKVK
;
A
#
# COMPACT_ATOMS: atom_id res chain seq x y z
N MET A 1 -7.99 -18.80 22.50
CA MET A 1 -7.25 -20.01 22.11
C MET A 1 -6.37 -19.66 20.91
N ALA A 2 -5.07 -19.96 20.96
CA ALA A 2 -4.19 -19.78 19.79
C ALA A 2 -4.62 -20.78 18.70
N LEU A 3 -4.78 -20.32 17.46
CA LEU A 3 -5.04 -21.22 16.33
C LEU A 3 -3.70 -21.84 15.94
N ASN A 4 -3.41 -23.05 16.43
CA ASN A 4 -2.20 -23.78 16.11
C ASN A 4 -2.61 -25.20 15.68
N LEU A 5 -1.98 -25.70 14.62
CA LEU A 5 -2.10 -27.10 14.24
C LEU A 5 -1.28 -27.96 15.20
N ALA A 6 -1.80 -29.11 15.61
CA ALA A 6 -1.00 -30.11 16.32
C ALA A 6 -0.16 -30.94 15.34
N HIS A 7 -0.71 -31.21 14.16
CA HIS A 7 -0.10 -32.05 13.13
C HIS A 7 -0.17 -31.38 11.74
N PRO A 8 0.73 -31.74 10.80
CA PRO A 8 0.66 -31.24 9.44
C PRO A 8 -0.62 -31.70 8.73
N VAL A 9 -1.14 -30.88 7.81
CA VAL A 9 -2.34 -31.18 7.02
C VAL A 9 -2.02 -31.08 5.54
N GLY A 10 -2.36 -32.10 4.75
CA GLY A 10 -2.23 -32.06 3.29
C GLY A 10 -1.64 -33.32 2.69
N LEU A 11 -1.17 -33.20 1.44
CA LEU A 11 -0.45 -34.24 0.71
C LEU A 11 0.90 -33.70 0.28
N ARG A 12 1.98 -34.23 0.86
CA ARG A 12 3.34 -33.84 0.50
C ARG A 12 3.62 -34.20 -0.95
N ASN A 13 4.06 -33.21 -1.72
CA ASN A 13 4.26 -33.29 -3.17
C ASN A 13 3.00 -33.80 -3.91
N ARG A 14 1.82 -33.56 -3.34
CA ARG A 14 0.51 -34.03 -3.83
C ARG A 14 0.31 -35.55 -3.87
N THR A 15 1.22 -36.33 -3.29
CA THR A 15 1.18 -37.80 -3.39
C THR A 15 1.20 -38.50 -2.03
N THR A 16 1.92 -37.96 -1.05
CA THR A 16 2.14 -38.66 0.23
C THR A 16 1.30 -38.04 1.35
N ASN A 17 0.42 -38.83 1.97
CA ASN A 17 -0.29 -38.40 3.19
C ASN A 17 0.72 -38.11 4.30
N VAL A 18 0.54 -36.97 4.96
CA VAL A 18 1.19 -36.69 6.23
C VAL A 18 0.33 -37.25 7.38
N LYS A 19 0.91 -37.42 8.56
CA LYS A 19 0.18 -37.87 9.76
C LYS A 19 -0.73 -36.75 10.27
N ASN A 20 -1.84 -36.51 9.57
CA ASN A 20 -2.81 -35.45 9.89
C ASN A 20 -3.92 -35.96 10.82
N ASP A 21 -4.55 -35.05 11.55
CA ASP A 21 -5.74 -35.33 12.36
C ASP A 21 -6.96 -34.61 11.80
N ALA A 22 -8.15 -35.19 11.97
CA ALA A 22 -9.41 -34.61 11.50
C ALA A 22 -9.67 -33.21 12.11
N VAL A 23 -9.22 -32.97 13.35
CA VAL A 23 -9.35 -31.67 14.04
C VAL A 23 -8.50 -30.60 13.34
N ASP A 24 -7.25 -30.92 12.99
CA ASP A 24 -6.36 -30.01 12.26
C ASP A 24 -6.84 -29.76 10.84
N GLN A 25 -7.35 -30.79 10.17
CA GLN A 25 -8.00 -30.65 8.85
C GLN A 25 -9.16 -29.66 8.90
N LYS A 26 -10.04 -29.80 9.89
CA LYS A 26 -11.16 -28.87 10.10
C LYS A 26 -10.68 -27.44 10.31
N LEU A 27 -9.62 -27.24 11.08
CA LEU A 27 -9.03 -25.92 11.26
C LEU A 27 -8.56 -25.30 9.92
N VAL A 28 -7.85 -26.06 9.08
CA VAL A 28 -7.39 -25.58 7.77
C VAL A 28 -8.56 -25.27 6.84
N ILE A 29 -9.59 -26.12 6.84
CA ILE A 29 -10.84 -25.90 6.11
C ILE A 29 -11.50 -24.58 6.56
N ASP A 30 -11.68 -24.39 7.87
CA ASP A 30 -12.32 -23.19 8.43
C ASP A 30 -11.53 -21.90 8.14
N LEU A 31 -10.22 -21.99 7.96
CA LEU A 31 -9.38 -20.87 7.55
C LEU A 31 -9.55 -20.57 6.06
N LEU A 32 -9.39 -21.58 5.19
CA LEU A 32 -9.54 -21.45 3.75
C LEU A 32 -10.94 -20.97 3.34
N SER A 33 -11.97 -21.39 4.08
CA SER A 33 -13.36 -20.99 3.83
C SER A 33 -13.64 -19.52 4.15
N LYS A 34 -12.75 -18.83 4.88
CA LYS A 34 -12.87 -17.39 5.21
C LYS A 34 -12.05 -16.50 4.29
N ILE A 35 -11.17 -17.09 3.49
CA ILE A 35 -10.28 -16.37 2.58
C ILE A 35 -10.90 -16.41 1.18
N GLY A 36 -11.05 -15.24 0.55
CA GLY A 36 -11.55 -15.13 -0.82
C GLY A 36 -10.69 -15.88 -1.83
N ASP A 37 -11.28 -16.34 -2.94
CA ASP A 37 -10.59 -17.12 -3.96
C ASP A 37 -9.39 -16.36 -4.56
N LYS A 38 -9.54 -15.03 -4.74
CA LYS A 38 -8.46 -14.14 -5.21
C LYS A 38 -7.25 -14.11 -4.28
N CYS A 39 -7.43 -14.43 -3.01
CA CYS A 39 -6.38 -14.49 -1.99
C CYS A 39 -5.90 -15.93 -1.73
N GLY A 40 -6.21 -16.85 -2.65
CA GLY A 40 -5.83 -18.26 -2.59
C GLY A 40 -6.74 -19.11 -1.71
N GLY A 41 -7.77 -18.54 -1.09
CA GLY A 41 -8.73 -19.28 -0.29
C GLY A 41 -9.79 -20.00 -1.12
N LYS A 42 -10.89 -20.37 -0.47
CA LYS A 42 -12.02 -21.09 -1.06
C LYS A 42 -13.37 -20.55 -0.59
N HIS A 43 -13.42 -19.38 0.03
CA HIS A 43 -14.66 -18.77 0.51
C HIS A 43 -15.73 -18.72 -0.58
N ASP A 44 -15.37 -18.23 -1.77
CA ASP A 44 -16.32 -17.98 -2.84
C ASP A 44 -16.74 -19.29 -3.51
N ARG A 45 -15.78 -20.18 -3.74
CA ARG A 45 -16.04 -21.50 -4.35
C ARG A 45 -16.84 -22.44 -3.48
N TRP A 46 -16.57 -22.48 -2.17
CA TRP A 46 -17.29 -23.36 -1.26
C TRP A 46 -18.68 -22.81 -0.91
N ALA A 47 -18.92 -21.51 -1.06
CA ALA A 47 -20.23 -20.89 -0.89
C ALA A 47 -20.97 -21.33 0.39
N GLY A 48 -20.23 -21.42 1.50
CA GLY A 48 -20.75 -21.86 2.80
C GLY A 48 -20.90 -23.38 2.99
N LYS A 49 -20.51 -24.20 2.00
CA LYS A 49 -20.50 -25.66 2.04
C LYS A 49 -19.07 -26.19 1.88
N PRO A 50 -18.18 -25.97 2.86
CA PRO A 50 -16.83 -26.50 2.81
C PRO A 50 -16.85 -28.04 2.86
N PRO A 51 -15.79 -28.72 2.35
CA PRO A 51 -15.67 -30.17 2.48
C PRO A 51 -15.61 -30.59 3.95
N ALA A 52 -16.05 -31.81 4.25
CA ALA A 52 -15.82 -32.41 5.55
C ALA A 52 -14.34 -32.78 5.74
N ALA A 53 -13.87 -32.72 6.98
CA ALA A 53 -12.59 -33.32 7.34
C ALA A 53 -12.63 -34.85 7.10
N GLY A 54 -11.51 -35.41 6.64
CA GLY A 54 -11.36 -36.86 6.48
C GLY A 54 -10.99 -37.54 7.81
N PRO A 55 -10.92 -38.89 7.82
CA PRO A 55 -10.41 -39.62 8.97
C PRO A 55 -8.92 -39.33 9.21
N ASN A 56 -8.46 -39.54 10.45
CA ASN A 56 -7.05 -39.36 10.84
C ASN A 56 -6.11 -40.18 9.94
N GLY A 57 -4.96 -39.59 9.57
CA GLY A 57 -3.98 -40.18 8.67
C GLY A 57 -4.33 -40.10 7.19
N SER A 58 -5.45 -39.45 6.83
CA SER A 58 -5.84 -39.23 5.43
C SER A 58 -6.25 -37.78 5.21
N CYS A 59 -5.88 -37.20 4.06
CA CYS A 59 -6.33 -35.87 3.65
C CYS A 59 -7.33 -35.99 2.49
N PRO A 60 -8.57 -35.49 2.63
CA PRO A 60 -9.51 -35.38 1.51
C PRO A 60 -8.86 -34.67 0.33
N LYS A 61 -9.08 -35.18 -0.88
CA LYS A 61 -8.49 -34.63 -2.12
C LYS A 61 -8.80 -33.15 -2.28
N GLU A 62 -10.04 -32.74 -2.00
CA GLU A 62 -10.47 -31.34 -2.10
C GLU A 62 -9.70 -30.40 -1.17
N LEU A 63 -9.44 -30.84 0.08
CA LEU A 63 -8.62 -30.07 1.02
C LEU A 63 -7.17 -30.00 0.56
N ALA A 64 -6.60 -31.11 0.08
CA ALA A 64 -5.22 -31.14 -0.41
C ALA A 64 -5.03 -30.22 -1.63
N ASP A 65 -5.97 -30.23 -2.58
CA ASP A 65 -5.95 -29.31 -3.73
C ASP A 65 -6.14 -27.86 -3.28
N ALA A 66 -6.98 -27.59 -2.28
CA ALA A 66 -7.16 -26.23 -1.76
C ALA A 66 -5.90 -25.67 -1.08
N ILE A 67 -5.17 -26.50 -0.31
CA ILE A 67 -3.87 -26.13 0.28
C ILE A 67 -2.85 -25.84 -0.83
N TRP A 68 -2.80 -26.70 -1.86
CA TRP A 68 -1.91 -26.52 -3.00
C TRP A 68 -2.21 -25.21 -3.75
N ASP A 69 -3.48 -24.96 -4.10
CA ASP A 69 -3.92 -23.74 -4.77
C ASP A 69 -3.53 -22.49 -3.98
N PHE A 70 -3.74 -22.52 -2.66
CA PHE A 70 -3.32 -21.44 -1.77
C PHE A 70 -1.81 -21.20 -1.86
N GLN A 71 -1.01 -22.26 -1.73
CA GLN A 71 0.45 -22.15 -1.80
C GLN A 71 0.94 -21.63 -3.15
N VAL A 72 0.37 -22.11 -4.26
CA VAL A 72 0.71 -21.65 -5.61
C VAL A 72 0.34 -20.18 -5.81
N ASN A 73 -0.85 -19.77 -5.35
CA ASN A 73 -1.26 -18.36 -5.41
C ASN A 73 -0.24 -17.44 -4.72
N TRP A 74 0.21 -17.82 -3.51
CA TRP A 74 1.17 -17.03 -2.75
C TRP A 74 2.63 -17.25 -3.17
N GLN A 75 2.94 -18.31 -3.90
CA GLN A 75 4.21 -18.46 -4.61
C GLN A 75 4.33 -17.46 -5.75
N GLY A 76 3.27 -17.27 -6.54
CA GLY A 76 3.22 -16.23 -7.58
C GLY A 76 3.43 -14.80 -7.05
N ARG A 77 3.22 -14.60 -5.73
CA ARG A 77 3.42 -13.34 -5.01
C ARG A 77 4.73 -13.29 -4.22
N GLY A 78 5.53 -14.37 -4.24
CA GLY A 78 6.84 -14.45 -3.59
C GLY A 78 6.83 -14.70 -2.07
N LEU A 79 5.66 -14.96 -1.47
CA LEU A 79 5.56 -15.19 -0.01
C LEU A 79 5.71 -16.66 0.39
N ILE A 80 5.35 -17.59 -0.49
CA ILE A 80 5.57 -19.02 -0.31
C ILE A 80 6.58 -19.49 -1.35
N LYS A 81 7.75 -19.96 -0.92
CA LYS A 81 8.84 -20.29 -1.86
C LYS A 81 8.60 -21.60 -2.61
N HIS A 82 8.13 -22.61 -1.89
CA HIS A 82 7.98 -23.98 -2.38
C HIS A 82 6.60 -24.51 -1.97
N PRO A 83 5.61 -24.50 -2.87
CA PRO A 83 4.38 -25.26 -2.70
C PRO A 83 4.72 -26.74 -2.59
N ASP A 84 4.39 -27.34 -1.45
CA ASP A 84 4.64 -28.75 -1.16
C ASP A 84 3.34 -29.52 -0.88
N GLY A 85 2.19 -28.83 -0.90
CA GLY A 85 0.87 -29.38 -0.63
C GLY A 85 0.58 -29.62 0.85
N VAL A 86 1.39 -29.06 1.77
CA VAL A 86 1.25 -29.28 3.22
C VAL A 86 1.20 -27.96 4.00
N ALA A 87 0.28 -27.89 4.96
CA ALA A 87 0.26 -26.88 6.02
C ALA A 87 0.88 -27.48 7.29
N ASP A 88 2.17 -27.21 7.52
CA ASP A 88 2.89 -27.69 8.71
C ASP A 88 2.58 -26.83 9.96
N PRO A 89 2.59 -27.42 11.18
CA PRO A 89 2.49 -26.67 12.44
C PRO A 89 3.57 -25.59 12.56
N GLY A 90 3.14 -24.35 12.82
CA GLY A 90 4.04 -23.19 12.85
C GLY A 90 4.70 -22.83 11.51
N GLY A 91 4.33 -23.53 10.43
CA GLY A 91 4.85 -23.31 9.08
C GLY A 91 4.32 -22.04 8.44
N ARG A 92 4.95 -21.63 7.33
CA ARG A 92 4.58 -20.40 6.61
C ARG A 92 3.15 -20.45 6.08
N THR A 93 2.72 -21.59 5.53
CA THR A 93 1.38 -21.79 4.97
C THR A 93 0.30 -21.47 6.00
N ILE A 94 0.34 -22.13 7.17
CA ILE A 94 -0.68 -21.97 8.20
C ILE A 94 -0.64 -20.58 8.83
N ASN A 95 0.55 -20.05 9.12
CA ASN A 95 0.69 -18.72 9.70
C ASN A 95 0.12 -17.65 8.75
N HIS A 96 0.30 -17.83 7.44
CA HIS A 96 -0.23 -16.91 6.45
C HIS A 96 -1.76 -16.99 6.34
N MET A 97 -2.34 -18.21 6.35
CA MET A 97 -3.79 -18.38 6.41
C MET A 97 -4.39 -17.72 7.65
N ILE A 98 -3.81 -17.96 8.82
CA ILE A 98 -4.26 -17.34 10.08
C ILE A 98 -4.22 -15.81 9.97
N ALA A 99 -3.13 -15.26 9.45
CA ALA A 99 -2.97 -13.82 9.28
C ALA A 99 -4.02 -13.22 8.33
N LEU A 100 -4.33 -13.89 7.21
CA LEU A 100 -5.38 -13.48 6.27
C LEU A 100 -6.79 -13.50 6.89
N THR A 101 -7.06 -14.38 7.85
CA THR A 101 -8.36 -14.43 8.55
C THR A 101 -8.48 -13.44 9.70
N ARG A 102 -7.39 -12.75 10.05
CA ARG A 102 -7.34 -11.75 11.11
C ARG A 102 -6.69 -10.47 10.59
N PRO A 103 -7.25 -9.87 9.52
CA PRO A 103 -6.68 -8.67 8.96
C PRO A 103 -6.75 -7.56 10.01
N VAL A 104 -5.72 -6.72 10.08
CA VAL A 104 -5.68 -5.54 10.94
C VAL A 104 -4.96 -4.44 10.20
N CYS A 105 -5.57 -3.26 10.16
CA CYS A 105 -4.93 -2.07 9.60
C CYS A 105 -3.61 -1.72 10.31
N GLY A 106 -2.78 -0.90 9.70
CA GLY A 106 -1.59 -0.36 10.36
C GLY A 106 -1.89 0.72 11.40
N PRO A 107 -0.84 1.36 11.94
CA PRO A 107 -0.94 2.37 12.98
C PRO A 107 -1.86 3.55 12.61
N LYS A 108 -2.48 4.15 13.64
CA LYS A 108 -3.27 5.37 13.52
C LYS A 108 -2.38 6.60 13.44
N ILE A 109 -2.53 7.42 12.41
CA ILE A 109 -1.61 8.53 12.12
C ILE A 109 -2.27 9.92 12.03
N ASP A 110 -3.54 10.08 12.42
CA ASP A 110 -4.29 11.33 12.26
C ASP A 110 -3.52 12.55 12.80
N LYS A 111 -2.92 12.39 13.97
CA LYS A 111 -2.17 13.46 14.64
C LYS A 111 -0.90 13.79 13.86
N GLU A 112 -0.09 12.80 13.54
CA GLU A 112 1.20 12.99 12.87
C GLU A 112 1.04 13.52 11.45
N LEU A 113 0.00 13.08 10.74
CA LEU A 113 -0.38 13.59 9.43
C LEU A 113 -0.77 15.08 9.53
N LYS A 114 -1.69 15.41 10.44
CA LYS A 114 -2.14 16.80 10.66
C LYS A 114 -0.99 17.72 11.06
N ASP A 115 -0.14 17.28 11.99
CA ASP A 115 0.99 18.05 12.46
C ASP A 115 2.00 18.29 11.32
N THR A 116 2.27 17.27 10.50
CA THR A 116 3.17 17.40 9.34
C THR A 116 2.61 18.34 8.28
N HIS A 117 1.31 18.23 7.96
CA HIS A 117 0.64 19.19 7.07
C HIS A 117 0.66 20.62 7.62
N THR A 118 0.42 20.80 8.91
CA THR A 118 0.48 22.12 9.58
C THR A 118 1.90 22.69 9.52
N LYS A 119 2.91 21.84 9.71
CA LYS A 119 4.33 22.20 9.56
C LYS A 119 4.63 22.65 8.14
N ILE A 120 4.16 21.94 7.11
CA ILE A 120 4.32 22.33 5.70
C ILE A 120 3.75 23.74 5.46
N GLN A 121 2.54 24.02 5.94
CA GLN A 121 1.91 25.34 5.81
C GLN A 121 2.71 26.44 6.51
N THR A 122 3.17 26.15 7.74
CA THR A 122 3.97 27.08 8.54
C THR A 122 5.31 27.38 7.90
N ASP A 123 6.00 26.35 7.39
CA ASP A 123 7.29 26.49 6.75
C ASP A 123 7.16 27.23 5.41
N PHE A 124 6.10 26.95 4.62
CA PHE A 124 5.81 27.67 3.37
C PHE A 124 5.55 29.16 3.60
N ALA A 125 4.82 29.53 4.66
CA ALA A 125 4.54 30.93 5.00
C ALA A 125 5.82 31.73 5.29
N LYS A 126 6.89 31.07 5.75
CA LYS A 126 8.20 31.69 6.05
C LYS A 126 9.12 31.80 4.84
N LEU A 127 8.79 31.14 3.73
CA LEU A 127 9.59 31.20 2.51
C LEU A 127 9.55 32.60 1.90
N SER A 128 10.67 33.00 1.29
CA SER A 128 10.69 34.19 0.43
C SER A 128 9.81 33.98 -0.79
N ARG A 129 9.40 35.07 -1.45
CA ARG A 129 8.57 35.00 -2.66
C ARG A 129 9.19 34.09 -3.73
N ALA A 130 10.49 34.27 -4.02
CA ALA A 130 11.22 33.45 -4.99
C ALA A 130 11.27 31.96 -4.62
N GLN A 131 11.35 31.64 -3.32
CA GLN A 131 11.29 30.25 -2.86
C GLN A 131 9.88 29.65 -3.04
N LYS A 132 8.82 30.42 -2.75
CA LYS A 132 7.44 30.00 -3.01
C LYS A 132 7.20 29.77 -4.50
N ASP A 133 7.69 30.67 -5.36
CA ASP A 133 7.62 30.52 -6.82
C ASP A 133 8.27 29.21 -7.26
N ALA A 134 9.51 28.94 -6.83
CA ALA A 134 10.24 27.72 -7.18
C ALA A 134 9.54 26.44 -6.69
N ALA A 135 9.02 26.47 -5.46
CA ALA A 135 8.29 25.36 -4.85
C ALA A 135 6.97 25.05 -5.57
N CYS A 136 6.23 26.09 -5.99
CA CYS A 136 4.95 25.96 -6.67
C CYS A 136 5.10 25.60 -8.15
N MET A 137 6.09 26.17 -8.83
CA MET A 137 6.42 25.80 -10.21
C MET A 137 6.74 24.31 -10.32
N ARG A 138 7.50 23.75 -9.38
CA ARG A 138 7.86 22.33 -9.40
C ARG A 138 6.67 21.39 -9.16
N ILE A 139 5.70 21.80 -8.33
CA ILE A 139 4.50 20.99 -8.03
C ILE A 139 3.46 21.06 -9.14
N LEU A 140 3.22 22.27 -9.68
CA LEU A 140 2.20 22.47 -10.71
C LEU A 140 2.75 22.14 -12.10
N ILE A 141 4.04 22.31 -12.35
CA ILE A 141 4.67 21.93 -13.61
C ILE A 141 5.74 20.88 -13.29
N PRO A 142 5.35 19.62 -12.99
CA PRO A 142 6.28 18.59 -12.56
C PRO A 142 7.04 18.04 -13.77
N LEU A 143 7.86 18.88 -14.39
CA LEU A 143 8.67 18.54 -15.56
C LEU A 143 10.13 18.80 -15.20
N LEU A 144 10.91 17.72 -15.08
CA LEU A 144 12.37 17.81 -15.00
C LEU A 144 12.95 17.73 -16.40
N PRO A 145 14.01 18.48 -16.73
CA PRO A 145 14.79 18.21 -17.92
C PRO A 145 15.24 16.74 -17.96
N SER A 146 14.91 16.05 -19.05
CA SER A 146 15.42 14.73 -19.39
C SER A 146 16.74 14.90 -20.11
N LYS A 147 17.67 13.98 -19.86
CA LYS A 147 18.90 13.85 -20.64
C LYS A 147 18.69 13.09 -21.95
N GLU A 148 17.50 12.52 -22.14
CA GLU A 148 17.15 11.75 -23.32
C GLU A 148 16.66 12.67 -24.45
N ALA A 149 17.03 12.33 -25.69
CA ALA A 149 16.52 13.02 -26.85
C ALA A 149 14.98 12.86 -26.94
N PRO A 150 14.26 13.87 -27.45
CA PRO A 150 12.83 13.76 -27.69
C PRO A 150 12.49 12.53 -28.53
N ALA A 151 11.45 11.79 -28.14
CA ALA A 151 10.97 10.70 -28.98
C ALA A 151 10.38 11.22 -30.29
N THR A 152 10.58 10.49 -31.38
CA THR A 152 9.94 10.82 -32.67
C THR A 152 8.46 10.46 -32.64
N PHE A 153 7.68 11.06 -33.56
CA PHE A 153 6.27 10.74 -33.69
C PHE A 153 6.02 9.24 -33.96
N GLU A 154 6.82 8.58 -34.81
CA GLU A 154 6.69 7.12 -35.00
C GLU A 154 6.93 6.33 -33.71
N GLN A 155 7.91 6.75 -32.91
CA GLN A 155 8.20 6.10 -31.64
C GLN A 155 7.06 6.25 -30.63
N ILE A 156 6.32 7.35 -30.68
CA ILE A 156 5.16 7.62 -29.83
C ILE A 156 3.94 6.85 -30.30
N MET A 157 3.73 6.75 -31.60
CA MET A 157 2.67 5.92 -32.15
C MET A 157 2.90 4.43 -31.85
N ALA A 158 4.17 3.99 -31.80
CA ALA A 158 4.55 2.64 -31.40
C ALA A 158 4.50 2.42 -29.87
N ASP A 159 4.81 3.45 -29.08
CA ASP A 159 4.72 3.44 -27.62
C ASP A 159 4.24 4.81 -27.10
N PRO A 160 2.93 4.97 -26.83
CA PRO A 160 2.36 6.23 -26.36
C PRO A 160 2.99 6.77 -25.07
N LYS A 161 3.70 5.94 -24.30
CA LYS A 161 4.45 6.40 -23.11
C LYS A 161 5.59 7.35 -23.46
N LYS A 162 6.12 7.25 -24.69
CA LYS A 162 7.13 8.17 -25.22
C LYS A 162 6.57 9.57 -25.50
N LEU A 163 5.25 9.76 -25.44
CA LEU A 163 4.68 11.11 -25.43
C LEU A 163 5.25 11.95 -24.27
N LEU A 164 5.56 11.31 -23.15
CA LEU A 164 6.16 11.99 -21.99
C LEU A 164 7.60 12.43 -22.22
N SER A 165 8.31 11.90 -23.23
CA SER A 165 9.67 12.31 -23.59
C SER A 165 9.73 13.35 -24.71
N LEU A 166 8.60 13.75 -25.31
CA LEU A 166 8.51 14.66 -26.48
C LEU A 166 9.22 16.01 -26.34
N ALA A 167 9.46 16.48 -25.12
CA ALA A 167 10.13 17.76 -24.89
C ALA A 167 11.46 17.62 -24.15
N GLY A 168 12.03 16.40 -24.09
CA GLY A 168 13.21 16.16 -23.25
C GLY A 168 12.90 16.53 -21.81
N VAL A 169 11.73 16.13 -21.31
CA VAL A 169 11.29 16.33 -19.94
C VAL A 169 10.78 15.01 -19.37
N LYS A 170 10.86 14.81 -18.06
CA LYS A 170 10.25 13.67 -17.37
C LYS A 170 9.33 14.17 -16.26
N PRO A 171 8.22 13.47 -15.96
CA PRO A 171 7.38 13.78 -14.81
C PRO A 171 8.21 13.79 -13.51
N ASP A 172 8.09 14.86 -12.74
CA ASP A 172 8.75 15.03 -11.45
C ASP A 172 7.82 14.71 -10.30
N ILE A 173 7.71 13.41 -10.04
CA ILE A 173 6.80 12.86 -9.04
C ILE A 173 7.42 12.82 -7.65
N ASP A 174 8.75 13.00 -7.58
CA ASP A 174 9.54 12.94 -6.33
C ASP A 174 9.76 14.34 -5.73
N GLY A 175 9.06 15.36 -6.24
CA GLY A 175 9.18 16.75 -5.79
C GLY A 175 8.52 17.02 -4.43
N TRP A 176 7.69 16.11 -3.92
CA TRP A 176 6.93 16.28 -2.70
C TRP A 176 6.67 14.93 -2.04
N ASP A 177 6.67 14.86 -0.71
CA ASP A 177 6.31 13.64 0.05
C ASP A 177 6.19 13.93 1.54
N ILE A 178 5.43 13.11 2.26
CA ILE A 178 5.67 12.83 3.69
C ILE A 178 6.43 11.51 3.79
N LEU A 179 7.65 11.54 4.34
CA LEU A 179 8.58 10.42 4.23
C LEU A 179 8.03 9.11 4.86
N PRO A 180 7.42 9.09 6.06
CA PRO A 180 6.79 7.85 6.55
C PRO A 180 5.72 7.26 5.63
N LEU A 181 5.11 8.06 4.74
CA LEU A 181 4.06 7.62 3.81
C LEU A 181 4.57 7.36 2.39
N PHE A 182 5.77 7.86 2.07
CA PHE A 182 6.43 7.60 0.81
C PHE A 182 6.89 6.14 0.77
N LEU A 183 6.61 5.47 -0.34
CA LEU A 183 6.88 4.04 -0.52
C LEU A 183 8.36 3.69 -0.27
N GLY A 184 9.28 4.53 -0.75
CA GLY A 184 10.72 4.38 -0.53
C GLY A 184 11.20 4.51 0.92
N THR A 185 10.36 4.98 1.84
CA THR A 185 10.68 5.18 3.26
C THR A 185 9.59 4.64 4.20
N SER A 186 8.69 3.82 3.68
CA SER A 186 7.57 3.18 4.39
C SER A 186 7.96 1.97 5.24
N GLU A 187 9.24 1.57 5.23
CA GLU A 187 9.73 0.33 5.84
C GLU A 187 9.40 0.19 7.34
N TRP A 188 9.18 1.31 8.04
CA TRP A 188 8.77 1.31 9.44
C TRP A 188 7.44 0.58 9.69
N LEU A 189 6.52 0.57 8.71
CA LEU A 189 5.25 -0.18 8.76
C LEU A 189 5.45 -1.70 8.79
N ARG A 190 6.65 -2.16 8.43
CA ARG A 190 7.07 -3.56 8.44
C ARG A 190 8.12 -3.84 9.52
N SER A 191 8.33 -2.89 10.43
CA SER A 191 9.29 -3.06 11.53
C SER A 191 8.80 -4.10 12.54
N PRO A 192 9.72 -4.77 13.28
CA PRO A 192 9.33 -5.71 14.33
C PRO A 192 8.36 -5.11 15.36
N LYS A 193 8.50 -3.80 15.66
CA LYS A 193 7.61 -3.09 16.58
C LYS A 193 6.16 -3.08 16.11
N VAL A 194 5.92 -2.88 14.81
CA VAL A 194 4.58 -2.92 14.20
C VAL A 194 4.04 -4.36 14.15
N LEU A 195 4.89 -5.30 13.71
CA LEU A 195 4.48 -6.69 13.52
C LEU A 195 4.20 -7.45 14.84
N HIS A 196 4.85 -7.06 15.94
CA HIS A 196 4.56 -7.63 17.27
C HIS A 196 3.23 -7.14 17.88
N GLN A 197 2.63 -6.05 17.36
CA GLN A 197 1.40 -5.43 17.88
C GLN A 197 0.16 -5.73 17.02
N PRO A 198 0.07 -6.95 16.49
CA PRO A 198 -0.72 -7.34 15.31
C PRO A 198 -1.23 -6.20 14.42
N CYS A 199 -0.36 -5.30 13.96
CA CYS A 199 -0.71 -4.19 13.07
C CYS A 199 -0.26 -4.48 11.63
N ALA A 200 -0.99 -3.95 10.64
CA ALA A 200 -0.72 -4.17 9.21
C ALA A 200 -0.64 -5.65 8.84
N VAL A 201 -1.54 -6.47 9.42
CA VAL A 201 -1.57 -7.94 9.27
C VAL A 201 -2.65 -8.33 8.27
N PRO A 202 -2.43 -9.29 7.36
CA PRO A 202 -1.13 -9.90 7.09
C PRO A 202 -0.18 -8.85 6.53
N SER A 203 1.04 -8.83 7.07
CA SER A 203 2.12 -8.08 6.47
C SER A 203 2.78 -8.97 5.43
N THR A 204 3.26 -8.36 4.35
CA THR A 204 4.09 -9.06 3.40
C THR A 204 5.51 -8.62 3.67
N ILE A 205 6.37 -9.56 4.03
CA ILE A 205 7.82 -9.38 3.89
C ILE A 205 8.20 -10.34 2.79
N ASN A 206 8.61 -9.83 1.63
CA ASN A 206 9.23 -10.65 0.60
C ASN A 206 10.75 -10.70 0.89
N PRO A 207 11.26 -11.72 1.62
CA PRO A 207 12.67 -11.79 1.97
C PRO A 207 13.57 -12.02 0.74
N ASN A 208 12.99 -12.34 -0.42
CA ASN A 208 13.72 -12.67 -1.64
C ASN A 208 13.63 -11.56 -2.69
N ALA A 209 12.93 -10.46 -2.42
CA ALA A 209 12.84 -9.35 -3.37
C ALA A 209 14.24 -8.75 -3.58
N LYS A 210 14.70 -8.77 -4.83
CA LYS A 210 16.01 -8.24 -5.24
C LYS A 210 15.92 -6.75 -5.54
N THR A 211 14.73 -6.29 -5.91
CA THR A 211 14.46 -4.89 -6.27
C THR A 211 13.42 -4.28 -5.34
N HIS A 212 13.44 -2.94 -5.23
CA HIS A 212 12.39 -2.22 -4.51
C HIS A 212 11.00 -2.51 -5.10
N LYS A 213 10.89 -2.52 -6.43
CA LYS A 213 9.65 -2.82 -7.16
C LYS A 213 9.03 -4.19 -6.81
N GLU A 214 9.85 -5.21 -6.61
CA GLU A 214 9.36 -6.53 -6.18
C GLU A 214 8.85 -6.53 -4.72
N LYS A 215 9.42 -5.67 -3.86
CA LYS A 215 8.92 -5.44 -2.51
C LYS A 215 7.57 -4.73 -2.58
N GLU A 216 7.49 -3.62 -3.31
CA GLU A 216 6.29 -2.80 -3.49
C GLU A 216 5.07 -3.62 -3.91
N LYS A 217 5.22 -4.46 -4.95
CA LYS A 217 4.11 -5.28 -5.46
C LYS A 217 3.53 -6.23 -4.41
N ALA A 218 4.37 -6.77 -3.53
CA ALA A 218 3.90 -7.63 -2.45
C ALA A 218 3.27 -6.81 -1.31
N HIS A 219 3.80 -5.63 -1.02
CA HIS A 219 3.32 -4.76 0.07
C HIS A 219 1.99 -4.08 -0.23
N GLU A 220 1.72 -3.78 -1.49
CA GLU A 220 0.46 -3.16 -1.92
C GLU A 220 -0.58 -4.18 -2.41
N ASP A 221 -0.37 -5.47 -2.16
CA ASP A 221 -1.36 -6.51 -2.51
C ASP A 221 -2.66 -6.30 -1.72
N GLU A 222 -3.79 -6.29 -2.44
CA GLU A 222 -5.12 -6.04 -1.88
C GLU A 222 -5.61 -7.11 -0.89
N CYS A 223 -5.04 -8.31 -0.94
CA CYS A 223 -5.34 -9.37 0.02
C CYS A 223 -4.67 -9.15 1.37
N THR A 224 -3.90 -8.07 1.52
CA THR A 224 -3.08 -7.82 2.69
C THR A 224 -3.34 -6.44 3.25
N CYS A 225 -3.04 -6.29 4.54
CA CYS A 225 -3.06 -5.00 5.21
C CYS A 225 -1.64 -4.45 5.37
N SER A 226 -0.67 -4.99 4.62
CA SER A 226 0.67 -4.43 4.55
C SER A 226 0.62 -3.01 4.01
N ASP A 227 1.53 -2.17 4.48
CA ASP A 227 1.67 -0.76 4.08
C ASP A 227 0.41 0.08 4.30
N THR A 228 -0.42 -0.35 5.23
CA THR A 228 -1.60 0.40 5.61
C THR A 228 -1.36 1.30 6.81
N VAL A 229 -2.20 2.31 6.93
CA VAL A 229 -2.32 3.22 8.07
C VAL A 229 -3.80 3.51 8.31
N GLU A 230 -4.16 3.76 9.56
CA GLU A 230 -5.49 4.27 9.90
C GLU A 230 -5.48 5.79 9.87
N VAL A 231 -6.46 6.37 9.15
CA VAL A 231 -6.79 7.80 9.20
C VAL A 231 -8.30 7.95 9.21
N ASP A 232 -8.83 8.76 10.12
CA ASP A 232 -10.26 9.02 10.28
C ASP A 232 -11.09 7.72 10.40
N GLY A 233 -10.57 6.75 11.18
CA GLY A 233 -11.21 5.46 11.41
C GLY A 233 -11.32 4.56 10.17
N LYS A 234 -10.60 4.88 9.09
CA LYS A 234 -10.58 4.13 7.84
C LYS A 234 -9.18 3.61 7.57
N CYS A 235 -9.09 2.44 6.93
CA CYS A 235 -7.81 1.85 6.57
C CYS A 235 -7.40 2.21 5.14
N TRP A 236 -6.20 2.77 5.01
CA TRP A 236 -5.65 3.26 3.76
C TRP A 236 -4.26 2.69 3.50
N LEU A 237 -3.91 2.46 2.24
CA LEU A 237 -2.51 2.39 1.82
C LEU A 237 -1.83 3.74 2.11
N ASN A 238 -0.68 3.69 2.74
CA ASN A 238 0.10 4.86 3.13
C ASN A 238 0.41 5.78 1.93
N GLY A 239 0.79 5.21 0.77
CA GLY A 239 1.07 5.97 -0.44
C GLY A 239 -0.17 6.67 -1.02
N THR A 240 -1.38 6.19 -0.72
CA THR A 240 -2.63 6.89 -1.07
C THR A 240 -2.85 8.09 -0.17
N VAL A 241 -2.63 7.94 1.14
CA VAL A 241 -2.72 9.05 2.12
C VAL A 241 -1.73 10.17 1.78
N ASN A 242 -0.55 9.82 1.27
CA ASN A 242 0.48 10.79 0.88
C ASN A 242 -0.02 11.81 -0.16
N TRP A 243 -1.01 11.49 -0.99
CA TRP A 243 -1.63 12.47 -1.91
C TRP A 243 -2.36 13.60 -1.20
N GLY A 244 -2.72 13.43 0.07
CA GLY A 244 -3.17 14.52 0.93
C GLY A 244 -2.12 15.62 1.06
N THR A 245 -0.83 15.26 1.12
CA THR A 245 0.30 16.19 1.12
C THR A 245 0.31 17.06 -0.14
N PHE A 246 0.12 16.44 -1.30
CA PHE A 246 0.02 17.15 -2.58
C PHE A 246 -1.14 18.14 -2.56
N GLY A 247 -2.32 17.74 -2.08
CA GLY A 247 -3.47 18.65 -1.94
C GLY A 247 -3.20 19.88 -1.06
N ILE A 248 -2.47 19.71 0.06
CA ILE A 248 -2.05 20.83 0.92
C ILE A 248 -1.13 21.79 0.17
N MET A 249 -0.09 21.26 -0.50
CA MET A 249 0.88 22.08 -1.20
C MET A 249 0.26 22.81 -2.40
N VAL A 250 -0.61 22.13 -3.16
CA VAL A 250 -1.40 22.73 -4.24
C VAL A 250 -2.29 23.85 -3.72
N LYS A 251 -2.94 23.68 -2.56
CA LYS A 251 -3.74 24.74 -1.94
C LYS A 251 -2.92 25.96 -1.57
N LEU A 252 -1.74 25.76 -0.98
CA LEU A 252 -0.82 26.85 -0.65
C LEU A 252 -0.41 27.65 -1.89
N CYS A 253 -0.07 26.96 -2.98
CA CYS A 253 0.26 27.60 -4.25
C CYS A 253 -0.93 28.35 -4.85
N ALA A 254 -2.13 27.75 -4.81
CA ALA A 254 -3.35 28.41 -5.29
C ALA A 254 -3.64 29.69 -4.51
N VAL A 255 -3.49 29.68 -3.18
CA VAL A 255 -3.73 30.86 -2.33
C VAL A 255 -2.69 31.95 -2.56
N GLU A 256 -1.42 31.60 -2.76
CA GLU A 256 -0.32 32.56 -2.93
C GLU A 256 -0.36 33.27 -4.30
N PHE A 257 -0.76 32.57 -5.36
CA PHE A 257 -0.57 33.03 -6.74
C PHE A 257 -1.85 33.23 -7.55
N VAL A 258 -2.98 32.72 -7.08
CA VAL A 258 -4.21 32.67 -7.87
C VAL A 258 -5.36 33.33 -7.10
N PRO A 259 -6.10 34.28 -7.71
CA PRO A 259 -7.29 34.86 -7.12
C PRO A 259 -8.27 33.78 -6.67
N SER A 260 -8.98 34.02 -5.55
CA SER A 260 -9.86 33.02 -4.91
C SER A 260 -10.84 32.36 -5.88
N ILE A 261 -11.42 33.13 -6.80
CA ILE A 261 -12.37 32.67 -7.82
C ILE A 261 -11.79 31.63 -8.80
N PHE A 262 -10.47 31.55 -8.96
CA PHE A 262 -9.79 30.64 -9.87
C PHE A 262 -9.08 29.48 -9.15
N GLN A 263 -9.11 29.42 -7.82
CA GLN A 263 -8.43 28.35 -7.07
C GLN A 263 -8.96 26.95 -7.43
N SER A 264 -10.25 26.82 -7.74
CA SER A 264 -10.83 25.56 -8.21
C SER A 264 -10.25 25.06 -9.53
N ALA A 265 -9.78 25.97 -10.40
CA ALA A 265 -9.10 25.58 -11.64
C ALA A 265 -7.73 24.95 -11.36
N VAL A 266 -7.02 25.44 -10.35
CA VAL A 266 -5.74 24.85 -9.89
C VAL A 266 -5.96 23.44 -9.34
N LEU A 267 -7.04 23.23 -8.57
CA LEU A 267 -7.42 21.90 -8.09
C LEU A 267 -7.73 20.95 -9.25
N LEU A 268 -8.55 21.36 -10.22
CA LEU A 268 -8.87 20.54 -11.39
C LEU A 268 -7.62 20.15 -12.19
N TYR A 269 -6.69 21.08 -12.32
CA TYR A 269 -5.41 20.83 -12.96
C TYR A 269 -4.56 19.82 -12.17
N ALA A 270 -4.47 19.96 -10.84
CA ALA A 270 -3.79 19.00 -9.97
C ALA A 270 -4.41 17.60 -10.03
N GLU A 271 -5.75 17.49 -10.11
CA GLU A 271 -6.44 16.21 -10.34
C GLU A 271 -6.06 15.60 -11.70
N THR A 272 -5.95 16.43 -12.74
CA THR A 272 -5.53 16.00 -14.09
C THR A 272 -4.10 15.47 -14.08
N LEU A 273 -3.18 16.16 -13.37
CA LEU A 273 -1.81 15.67 -13.17
C LEU A 273 -1.80 14.30 -12.45
N CYS A 274 -2.62 14.15 -11.40
CA CYS A 274 -2.75 12.89 -10.67
C CYS A 274 -3.26 11.75 -11.57
N ARG A 275 -4.30 12.01 -12.39
CA ARG A 275 -4.79 11.05 -13.40
C ARG A 275 -3.68 10.65 -14.36
N GLY A 276 -2.99 11.65 -14.91
CA GLY A 276 -1.92 11.42 -15.86
C GLY A 276 -0.83 10.53 -15.26
N TYR A 277 -0.40 10.84 -14.04
CA TYR A 277 0.58 10.05 -13.32
C TYR A 277 0.12 8.60 -13.08
N LYS A 278 -1.04 8.42 -12.44
CA LYS A 278 -1.52 7.08 -12.05
C LYS A 278 -1.88 6.21 -13.25
N GLN A 279 -2.54 6.77 -14.26
CA GLN A 279 -3.01 6.00 -15.41
C GLN A 279 -1.90 5.74 -16.45
N PHE A 280 -1.09 6.74 -16.80
CA PHE A 280 -0.09 6.57 -17.86
C PHE A 280 1.20 5.93 -17.38
N ILE A 281 1.64 6.22 -16.14
CA ILE A 281 2.90 5.69 -15.62
C ILE A 281 2.67 4.33 -14.95
N ASN A 282 1.71 4.25 -14.03
CA ASN A 282 1.54 3.07 -13.17
C ASN A 282 0.37 2.14 -13.56
N LYS A 283 -0.54 2.59 -14.45
CA LYS A 283 -1.80 1.88 -14.77
C LYS A 283 -2.67 1.60 -13.54
N GLU A 284 -2.67 2.53 -12.59
CA GLU A 284 -3.44 2.47 -11.36
C GLU A 284 -4.70 3.35 -11.46
N ASP A 285 -5.71 3.04 -10.65
CA ASP A 285 -6.91 3.87 -10.51
C ASP A 285 -6.58 5.17 -9.73
N PRO A 286 -6.77 6.36 -10.34
CA PRO A 286 -6.48 7.63 -9.68
C PRO A 286 -7.57 8.09 -8.71
N THR A 287 -8.71 7.39 -8.61
CA THR A 287 -9.90 7.87 -7.89
C THR A 287 -9.59 8.22 -6.44
N LEU A 288 -8.94 7.32 -5.70
CA LEU A 288 -8.67 7.52 -4.28
C LEU A 288 -7.57 8.57 -4.00
N PRO A 289 -6.45 8.60 -4.74
CA PRO A 289 -5.54 9.74 -4.72
C PRO A 289 -6.24 11.10 -4.92
N ILE A 290 -7.13 11.21 -5.92
CA ILE A 290 -7.88 12.45 -6.19
C ILE A 290 -8.75 12.85 -5.01
N GLU A 291 -9.44 11.90 -4.37
CA GLU A 291 -10.26 12.18 -3.20
C GLU A 291 -9.43 12.71 -2.03
N TRP A 292 -8.20 12.21 -1.84
CA TRP A 292 -7.26 12.76 -0.86
C TRP A 292 -6.83 14.19 -1.19
N ILE A 293 -6.50 14.48 -2.45
CA ILE A 293 -6.17 15.84 -2.92
C ILE A 293 -7.32 16.79 -2.62
N ARG A 294 -8.56 16.41 -2.99
CA ARG A 294 -9.77 17.21 -2.76
C ARG A 294 -10.01 17.46 -1.29
N ALA A 295 -9.91 16.42 -0.47
CA ALA A 295 -10.16 16.51 0.97
C ALA A 295 -9.23 17.54 1.63
N THR A 296 -7.91 17.44 1.40
CA THR A 296 -6.95 18.33 2.04
C THR A 296 -6.87 19.71 1.39
N PHE A 297 -7.09 19.84 0.08
CA PHE A 297 -7.14 21.14 -0.59
C PHE A 297 -8.30 22.00 -0.05
N ASN A 298 -9.46 21.38 0.19
CA ASN A 298 -10.66 22.10 0.64
C ASN A 298 -10.76 22.18 2.18
N GLY A 299 -10.37 21.13 2.90
CA GLY A 299 -10.54 21.02 4.35
C GLY A 299 -9.28 21.27 5.18
N GLY A 300 -8.10 21.41 4.56
CA GLY A 300 -6.85 21.71 5.22
C GLY A 300 -6.17 20.51 5.89
N ALA A 301 -5.27 20.80 6.84
CA ALA A 301 -4.25 19.87 7.34
C ALA A 301 -4.77 18.56 7.96
N GLY A 302 -5.95 18.57 8.57
CA GLY A 302 -6.55 17.39 9.20
C GLY A 302 -7.68 16.75 8.38
N ALA A 303 -7.96 17.23 7.17
CA ALA A 303 -9.05 16.71 6.38
C ALA A 303 -8.68 15.36 5.74
N ALA A 304 -9.67 14.47 5.67
CA ALA A 304 -9.57 13.17 5.02
C ALA A 304 -10.80 12.92 4.13
N PRO A 305 -10.72 12.03 3.13
CA PRO A 305 -11.87 11.68 2.31
C PRO A 305 -13.01 11.10 3.13
N LYS A 306 -14.26 11.42 2.75
CA LYS A 306 -15.46 10.87 3.40
C LYS A 306 -15.84 9.47 2.90
N ILE A 307 -15.20 9.00 1.83
CA ILE A 307 -15.39 7.66 1.26
C ILE A 307 -14.65 6.59 2.06
N ALA A 308 -14.92 5.32 1.75
CA ALA A 308 -14.18 4.20 2.31
C ALA A 308 -12.70 4.22 1.87
N GLY A 309 -11.81 3.72 2.72
CA GLY A 309 -10.41 3.53 2.37
C GLY A 309 -10.19 2.40 1.34
N ASN A 310 -9.02 2.32 0.71
CA ASN A 310 -8.68 1.24 -0.24
C ASN A 310 -8.38 -0.11 0.42
N ARG A 311 -8.55 -0.22 1.74
CA ARG A 311 -8.42 -1.46 2.48
C ARG A 311 -9.63 -1.68 3.39
N PRO A 312 -10.86 -1.73 2.83
CA PRO A 312 -12.08 -1.80 3.62
C PRO A 312 -12.17 -3.11 4.44
N ASN A 313 -11.48 -4.17 4.02
CA ASN A 313 -11.42 -5.45 4.71
C ASN A 313 -10.39 -5.49 5.85
N CYS A 314 -9.64 -4.41 6.08
CA CYS A 314 -8.64 -4.28 7.12
C CYS A 314 -9.20 -3.47 8.29
N PRO A 315 -9.76 -4.09 9.33
CA PRO A 315 -10.35 -3.36 10.45
C PRO A 315 -9.29 -2.56 11.22
N CYS A 316 -9.68 -1.36 11.65
CA CYS A 316 -8.86 -0.41 12.39
C CYS A 316 -8.76 -0.77 13.88
N LEU A 317 -8.04 -1.86 14.18
CA LEU A 317 -7.87 -2.40 15.54
C LEU A 317 -6.43 -2.25 16.07
N CYS A 318 -5.53 -1.70 15.27
CA CYS A 318 -4.14 -1.49 15.67
C CYS A 318 -4.07 -0.46 16.81
N LYS A 319 -3.35 -0.81 17.88
CA LYS A 319 -3.17 0.08 19.04
C LYS A 319 -2.00 1.04 18.88
N LEU A 320 -1.13 0.80 17.90
CA LEU A 320 0.00 1.67 17.62
C LEU A 320 -0.45 2.98 16.98
N LYS A 321 0.31 4.03 17.27
CA LYS A 321 0.16 5.34 16.66
C LYS A 321 1.35 5.65 15.76
N GLY A 322 1.23 6.72 14.96
CA GLY A 322 2.31 7.21 14.11
C GLY A 322 3.52 7.73 14.88
N ASP A 323 3.41 8.00 16.18
CA ASP A 323 4.46 8.55 17.03
C ASP A 323 5.71 7.66 17.19
N ILE A 324 5.61 6.39 16.80
CA ILE A 324 6.72 5.41 16.83
C ILE A 324 7.81 5.68 15.79
N VAL A 325 7.60 6.64 14.88
CA VAL A 325 8.57 7.05 13.86
C VAL A 325 8.71 8.56 13.82
N ASP A 326 9.82 9.05 13.29
CA ASP A 326 9.99 10.48 12.98
C ASP A 326 9.28 10.85 11.68
N TRP A 327 8.56 11.98 11.71
CA TRP A 327 7.84 12.51 10.56
C TRP A 327 8.54 13.73 10.00
N ASP A 328 8.80 13.69 8.70
CA ASP A 328 9.29 14.83 7.95
C ASP A 328 8.74 14.80 6.52
N TYR A 329 8.91 15.91 5.82
CA TYR A 329 8.39 16.10 4.48
C TYR A 329 9.47 16.58 3.51
N VAL A 330 9.21 16.34 2.23
CA VAL A 330 9.97 16.84 1.08
C VAL A 330 9.12 17.88 0.37
N TRP A 331 9.73 18.99 0.00
CA TRP A 331 9.15 19.93 -0.96
C TRP A 331 10.28 20.56 -1.75
N GLU A 332 10.58 19.99 -2.89
CA GLU A 332 11.64 20.45 -3.75
C GLU A 332 11.30 21.80 -4.41
N PRO A 333 12.30 22.67 -4.67
CA PRO A 333 13.70 22.58 -4.24
C PRO A 333 13.95 23.16 -2.83
N VAL A 334 12.93 23.74 -2.19
CA VAL A 334 13.08 24.52 -0.94
C VAL A 334 13.42 23.67 0.27
N LYS A 335 12.96 22.43 0.29
CA LYS A 335 13.30 21.40 1.25
C LYS A 335 13.59 20.11 0.51
N PRO A 336 14.84 19.93 0.06
CA PRO A 336 15.19 18.81 -0.78
C PRO A 336 15.19 17.50 0.02
N ARG A 337 14.92 16.38 -0.65
CA ARG A 337 14.85 15.05 -0.02
C ARG A 337 16.10 14.70 0.77
N ARG A 338 17.28 15.07 0.26
CA ARG A 338 18.58 14.86 0.94
C ARG A 338 18.73 15.61 2.27
N ALA A 339 17.93 16.66 2.49
CA ALA A 339 17.93 17.44 3.73
C ALA A 339 16.79 17.03 4.67
N ALA A 340 15.84 16.22 4.19
CA ALA A 340 14.74 15.72 5.00
C ALA A 340 15.21 14.57 5.91
N LYS A 341 14.67 14.50 7.12
CA LYS A 341 15.03 13.46 8.08
C LYS A 341 14.32 12.15 7.71
N LEU A 342 15.11 11.13 7.37
CA LEU A 342 14.57 9.80 7.10
C LEU A 342 13.85 9.24 8.34
N PRO A 343 12.70 8.57 8.18
CA PRO A 343 11.96 7.97 9.27
C PRO A 343 12.82 6.94 10.00
N LYS A 344 12.97 7.11 11.32
CA LYS A 344 13.62 6.16 12.22
C LYS A 344 12.62 5.67 13.24
N VAL A 345 12.53 4.36 13.40
CA VAL A 345 11.69 3.75 14.44
C VAL A 345 12.34 4.06 15.80
N LYS A 346 11.54 4.62 16.72
CA LYS A 346 11.95 5.01 18.08
C LYS A 346 11.92 3.85 19.06
#